data_AF-A0A7W8CCQ9-F1
#
_entry.id   AF-A0A7W8CCQ9-F1
#
_cell.length_a   1.000
_cell.length_b   1.000
_cell.length_c   1.000
_cell.angle_alpha   90.00
_cell.angle_beta   90.00
_cell.angle_gamma   90.00
#
_symmetry.space_group_name_H-M   'P 1'
#
loop_
_entity.id
_entity.type
_entity.pdbx_description
1 polymer ?
#
loop_
_entity_poly.entity_id
_entity_poly.type
_entity_poly.pdbx_seq_one_letter_code
_entity_poly.pdbx_strand_id
1 'polypeptide(L)'
;MRFNPPPNWPPAPPGWTPPPDWRPDPSWPPMPPGWPLWVPDAPRSKTGLIIGAIAVTLLIGVGVVVAVVVSSSDSTDITVARSTTSSVAKPEPTDEDLVRDVVDQFEQAWNDEDFAALTALFCEDMRNDPDFSRSALREVRDTGGELLLKITSLDVDGKSATATILNHGEEPDDIAFVREDGDWKWCES
;
A
#
# COMPACT_ATOMS: atom_id res chain seq x y z
N MET A 1 8.28 -1.38 -27.68
CA MET A 1 6.82 -1.38 -27.78
C MET A 1 6.32 -2.16 -26.58
N ARG A 2 5.47 -1.59 -25.74
CA ARG A 2 4.95 -2.24 -24.52
C ARG A 2 3.50 -2.67 -24.72
N PHE A 3 3.17 -3.86 -24.21
CA PHE A 3 1.79 -4.31 -24.09
C PHE A 3 1.05 -3.52 -23.01
N ASN A 4 -0.15 -3.04 -23.34
CA ASN A 4 -0.99 -2.20 -22.47
C ASN A 4 -2.40 -2.81 -22.38
N PRO A 5 -2.61 -3.85 -21.56
CA PRO A 5 -3.93 -4.45 -21.42
C PRO A 5 -4.90 -3.44 -20.78
N PRO A 6 -6.18 -3.42 -21.19
CA PRO A 6 -7.19 -2.61 -20.52
C PRO A 6 -7.44 -3.12 -19.08
N PRO A 7 -7.96 -2.27 -18.18
CA PRO A 7 -8.13 -2.62 -16.76
C PRO A 7 -9.07 -3.81 -16.49
N ASN A 8 -9.91 -4.17 -17.46
CA ASN A 8 -10.87 -5.26 -17.38
C ASN A 8 -10.32 -6.60 -17.95
N TRP A 9 -9.05 -6.65 -18.35
CA TRP A 9 -8.38 -7.87 -18.78
C TRP A 9 -7.49 -8.42 -17.66
N PRO A 10 -7.22 -9.73 -17.65
CA PRO A 10 -6.23 -10.28 -16.73
C PRO A 10 -4.85 -9.61 -16.97
N PRO A 11 -4.07 -9.37 -15.90
CA PRO A 11 -2.73 -8.82 -16.03
C PRO A 11 -1.83 -9.77 -16.83
N ALA A 12 -1.00 -9.23 -17.71
CA ALA A 12 -0.01 -10.02 -18.44
C ALA A 12 1.16 -10.38 -17.51
N PRO A 13 1.75 -11.59 -17.64
CA PRO A 13 2.94 -11.95 -16.86
C PRO A 13 4.10 -10.97 -17.10
N PRO A 14 4.99 -10.77 -16.11
CA PRO A 14 6.19 -9.95 -16.29
C PRO A 14 7.02 -10.40 -17.50
N GLY A 15 7.43 -9.46 -18.34
CA GLY A 15 8.22 -9.74 -19.54
C GLY A 15 7.48 -10.46 -20.68
N TRP A 16 6.18 -10.75 -20.52
CA TRP A 16 5.40 -11.38 -21.58
C TRP A 16 5.19 -10.43 -22.75
N THR A 17 5.48 -10.92 -23.95
CA THR A 17 5.16 -10.26 -25.21
C THR A 17 4.34 -11.25 -26.04
N PRO A 18 3.15 -10.87 -26.54
CA PRO A 18 2.35 -11.77 -27.36
C PRO A 18 3.11 -12.20 -28.63
N PRO A 19 2.96 -13.47 -29.07
CA PRO A 19 3.48 -13.91 -30.36
C PRO A 19 2.77 -13.17 -31.52
N PRO A 20 3.36 -13.14 -32.73
CA PRO A 20 2.82 -12.38 -33.87
C PRO A 20 1.38 -12.70 -34.29
N ASP A 21 0.89 -13.90 -33.96
CA ASP A 21 -0.43 -14.43 -34.28
C ASP A 21 -1.43 -14.37 -33.11
N TRP A 22 -1.01 -13.80 -31.98
CA TRP A 22 -1.83 -13.71 -30.78
C TRP A 22 -3.11 -12.89 -31.00
N ARG A 23 -4.19 -13.36 -30.36
CA ARG A 23 -5.46 -12.64 -30.25
C ARG A 23 -5.95 -12.72 -28.80
N PRO A 24 -6.72 -11.72 -28.34
CA PRO A 24 -7.36 -11.76 -27.04
C PRO A 24 -8.26 -13.00 -26.94
N ASP A 25 -8.30 -13.61 -25.75
CA ASP A 25 -9.22 -14.72 -25.51
C ASP A 25 -10.67 -14.24 -25.69
N PRO A 26 -11.53 -14.96 -26.44
CA PRO A 26 -12.92 -14.58 -26.63
C PRO A 26 -13.75 -14.48 -25.34
N SER A 27 -13.30 -15.12 -24.25
CA SER A 27 -13.93 -15.04 -22.93
C SER A 27 -13.66 -13.72 -22.20
N TRP A 28 -12.67 -12.93 -22.66
CA TRP A 28 -12.34 -11.65 -22.02
C TRP A 28 -13.36 -10.56 -22.40
N PRO A 29 -13.58 -9.59 -21.50
CA PRO A 29 -14.40 -8.43 -21.81
C PRO A 29 -13.95 -7.73 -23.11
N PRO A 30 -14.88 -7.17 -23.90
CA PRO A 30 -14.51 -6.49 -25.13
C PRO A 30 -13.59 -5.31 -24.85
N MET A 31 -12.63 -5.11 -25.75
CA MET A 31 -11.70 -3.99 -25.69
C MET A 31 -12.45 -2.66 -25.89
N PRO A 32 -12.14 -1.62 -25.10
CA PRO A 32 -12.69 -0.29 -25.33
C PRO A 32 -12.38 0.23 -26.75
N PRO A 33 -13.31 0.98 -27.39
CA PRO A 33 -13.05 1.56 -28.70
C PRO A 33 -11.81 2.46 -28.69
N GLY A 34 -10.88 2.22 -29.62
CA GLY A 34 -9.67 3.02 -29.78
C GLY A 34 -8.55 2.75 -28.77
N TRP A 35 -8.63 1.66 -28.00
CA TRP A 35 -7.60 1.34 -27.01
C TRP A 35 -6.26 0.97 -27.67
N PRO A 36 -5.15 1.65 -27.31
CA PRO A 36 -3.82 1.29 -27.81
C PRO A 36 -3.26 0.11 -27.00
N LEU A 37 -3.44 -1.11 -27.51
CA LEU A 37 -2.84 -2.32 -26.94
C LEU A 37 -1.30 -2.29 -26.98
N TRP A 38 -0.76 -1.54 -27.94
CA TRP A 38 0.67 -1.35 -28.11
C TRP A 38 0.97 0.12 -28.04
N VAL A 39 1.79 0.47 -27.06
CA VAL A 39 2.32 1.83 -26.93
C VAL A 39 3.83 1.82 -27.16
N PRO A 40 4.40 2.88 -27.76
CA PRO A 40 5.84 3.06 -27.78
C PRO A 40 6.39 3.03 -26.36
N ASP A 41 7.61 2.49 -26.19
CA ASP A 41 8.31 2.70 -24.93
C ASP A 41 8.64 4.19 -24.85
N ALA A 42 8.16 4.85 -23.80
CA ALA A 42 8.40 6.28 -23.66
C ALA A 42 9.90 6.52 -23.48
N PRO A 43 10.53 7.40 -24.27
CA PRO A 43 11.86 7.89 -23.92
C PRO A 43 11.74 8.62 -22.57
N ARG A 44 12.61 8.29 -21.61
CA ARG A 44 12.67 8.93 -20.28
C ARG A 44 12.88 10.44 -20.42
N SER A 45 11.81 11.23 -20.52
CA SER A 45 11.89 12.69 -20.48
C SER A 45 11.93 13.14 -19.03
N LYS A 46 13.11 13.56 -18.57
CA LYS A 46 13.29 14.33 -17.33
C LYS A 46 12.54 15.66 -17.46
N THR A 47 11.28 15.71 -17.10
CA THR A 47 10.54 16.97 -16.95
C THR A 47 9.47 16.79 -15.89
N GLY A 48 9.82 17.17 -14.66
CA GLY A 48 8.82 17.48 -13.66
C GLY A 48 8.04 18.73 -14.07
N LEU A 49 6.73 18.73 -13.81
CA LEU A 49 5.96 19.96 -13.64
C LEU A 49 4.69 19.68 -12.81
N ILE A 50 4.80 20.02 -11.52
CA ILE A 50 3.83 20.75 -10.70
C ILE A 50 2.39 20.21 -10.59
N ILE A 51 2.14 19.62 -9.43
CA ILE A 51 0.84 19.46 -8.77
C ILE A 51 0.15 20.83 -8.67
N GLY A 52 -1.01 20.97 -9.32
CA GLY A 52 -1.91 22.10 -9.13
C GLY A 52 -2.68 21.95 -7.81
N ALA A 53 -2.29 22.74 -6.81
CA ALA A 53 -2.95 22.87 -5.53
C ALA A 53 -4.38 23.40 -5.68
N ILE A 54 -5.36 22.75 -5.03
CA ILE A 54 -6.65 23.37 -4.71
C ILE A 54 -6.67 23.58 -3.19
N ALA A 55 -6.22 24.76 -2.78
CA ALA A 55 -6.46 25.29 -1.45
C ALA A 55 -7.87 25.90 -1.41
N VAL A 56 -8.77 25.32 -0.62
CA VAL A 56 -10.04 25.98 -0.24
C VAL A 56 -9.95 26.31 1.24
N THR A 57 -9.49 27.53 1.52
CA THR A 57 -9.70 28.21 2.81
C THR A 57 -11.08 28.86 2.79
N LEU A 58 -12.01 28.33 3.59
CA LEU A 58 -13.26 29.00 3.94
C LEU A 58 -13.25 29.34 5.44
N LEU A 59 -12.88 30.58 5.75
CA LEU A 59 -13.19 31.23 7.03
C LEU A 59 -14.50 32.00 6.87
N ILE A 60 -15.58 31.53 7.49
CA ILE A 60 -16.65 32.38 8.04
C ILE A 60 -17.08 31.73 9.36
N GLY A 61 -17.14 32.55 10.40
CA GLY A 61 -17.30 32.12 11.78
C GLY A 61 -18.74 32.11 12.30
N VAL A 62 -18.78 31.73 13.58
CA VAL A 62 -19.78 32.00 14.62
C VAL A 62 -21.04 31.13 14.61
N GLY A 63 -21.16 30.34 15.69
CA GLY A 63 -22.42 29.78 16.15
C GLY A 63 -22.24 28.85 17.35
N VAL A 64 -22.02 29.41 18.55
CA VAL A 64 -22.00 28.70 19.83
C VAL A 64 -23.41 28.19 20.17
N VAL A 65 -23.56 26.89 20.49
CA VAL A 65 -24.48 26.44 21.56
C VAL A 65 -23.82 25.27 22.30
N VAL A 66 -23.35 25.59 23.51
CA VAL A 66 -23.05 24.61 24.55
C VAL A 66 -24.38 24.07 25.07
N ALA A 67 -24.63 22.78 24.92
CA ALA A 67 -25.67 22.07 25.67
C ALA A 67 -25.00 20.91 26.41
N VAL A 68 -24.49 21.22 27.60
CA VAL A 68 -24.11 20.22 28.61
C VAL A 68 -25.42 19.62 29.13
N VAL A 69 -25.81 18.46 28.60
CA VAL A 69 -26.78 17.58 29.27
C VAL A 69 -26.01 16.65 30.19
N VAL A 70 -25.72 17.16 31.39
CA VAL A 70 -25.58 16.29 32.56
C VAL A 70 -26.98 15.81 32.90
N SER A 71 -27.22 14.51 32.74
CA SER A 71 -28.33 13.84 33.39
C SER A 71 -27.75 12.70 34.19
N SER A 72 -27.75 12.92 35.51
CA SER A 72 -27.40 11.95 36.53
C SER A 72 -28.50 10.90 36.65
N SER A 73 -28.05 9.65 36.86
CA SER A 73 -28.63 8.54 37.61
C SER A 73 -30.14 8.29 37.58
N ASP A 74 -30.55 7.07 37.20
CA ASP A 74 -31.07 6.12 38.19
C ASP A 74 -31.04 4.70 37.64
N SER A 75 -30.72 3.73 38.50
CA SER A 75 -30.82 2.31 38.18
C SER A 75 -32.29 1.93 38.09
N THR A 76 -32.77 1.57 36.91
CA THR A 76 -33.99 0.75 36.78
C THR A 76 -33.72 -0.37 35.80
N ASP A 77 -33.67 -1.57 36.37
CA ASP A 77 -33.72 -2.84 35.67
C ASP A 77 -35.03 -2.86 34.85
N ILE A 78 -34.91 -2.77 33.53
CA ILE A 78 -36.00 -3.07 32.62
C ILE A 78 -35.40 -3.96 31.55
N THR A 79 -35.94 -5.18 31.47
CA THR A 79 -35.65 -6.17 30.44
C THR A 79 -35.94 -5.59 29.06
N VAL A 80 -34.95 -4.93 28.47
CA VAL A 80 -35.00 -4.48 27.08
C VAL A 80 -34.54 -5.64 26.23
N ALA A 81 -35.44 -6.11 25.36
CA ALA A 81 -35.14 -7.06 24.30
C ALA A 81 -33.80 -6.70 23.66
N ARG A 82 -32.92 -7.70 23.52
CA ARG A 82 -31.66 -7.58 22.80
C ARG A 82 -31.95 -7.11 21.38
N SER A 83 -31.96 -5.80 21.18
CA SER A 83 -31.78 -5.23 19.87
C SER A 83 -30.39 -5.65 19.44
N THR A 84 -30.30 -6.72 18.67
CA THR A 84 -29.17 -6.95 17.78
C THR A 84 -29.18 -5.81 16.79
N THR A 85 -28.65 -4.67 17.22
CA THR A 85 -28.19 -3.63 16.33
C THR A 85 -27.07 -4.28 15.54
N SER A 86 -27.40 -4.78 14.34
CA SER A 86 -26.41 -5.13 13.35
C SER A 86 -25.59 -3.87 13.09
N SER A 87 -24.46 -3.75 13.80
CA SER A 87 -23.37 -2.90 13.39
C SER A 87 -23.02 -3.37 11.98
N VAL A 88 -23.31 -2.53 10.99
CA VAL A 88 -22.66 -2.66 9.70
C VAL A 88 -21.18 -2.41 10.00
N ALA A 89 -20.44 -3.49 10.21
CA ALA A 89 -19.01 -3.46 10.47
C ALA A 89 -18.33 -2.76 9.30
N LYS A 90 -17.36 -1.88 9.61
CA LYS A 90 -16.42 -1.35 8.62
C LYS A 90 -15.82 -2.57 7.89
N PRO A 91 -15.67 -2.56 6.55
CA PRO A 91 -14.95 -3.64 5.88
C PRO A 91 -13.56 -3.74 6.51
N GLU A 92 -13.20 -4.96 6.93
CA GLU A 92 -11.85 -5.27 7.40
C GLU A 92 -10.85 -4.99 6.26
N PRO A 93 -9.65 -4.46 6.58
CA PRO A 93 -8.61 -4.27 5.56
C PRO A 93 -8.24 -5.61 4.93
N THR A 94 -7.98 -5.62 3.62
CA THR A 94 -7.53 -6.84 2.94
C THR A 94 -6.06 -7.11 3.23
N ASP A 95 -5.58 -8.33 2.98
CA ASP A 95 -4.16 -8.64 3.14
C ASP A 95 -3.28 -7.76 2.24
N GLU A 96 -3.76 -7.40 1.04
CA GLU A 96 -3.04 -6.45 0.18
C GLU A 96 -2.95 -5.05 0.80
N ASP A 97 -4.01 -4.58 1.47
CA ASP A 97 -3.98 -3.29 2.16
C ASP A 97 -3.01 -3.33 3.35
N LEU A 98 -2.99 -4.45 4.10
CA LEU A 98 -2.08 -4.65 5.22
C LEU A 98 -0.61 -4.72 4.78
N VAL A 99 -0.31 -5.40 3.67
CA VAL A 99 1.07 -5.44 3.13
C VAL A 99 1.50 -4.06 2.63
N ARG A 100 0.62 -3.30 1.97
CA ARG A 100 0.92 -1.91 1.59
C ARG A 100 1.21 -1.03 2.81
N ASP A 101 0.44 -1.20 3.88
CA ASP A 101 0.65 -0.49 5.13
C ASP A 101 2.01 -0.82 5.77
N VAL A 102 2.49 -2.07 5.69
CA VAL A 102 3.85 -2.44 6.13
C VAL A 102 4.92 -1.69 5.33
N VAL A 103 4.75 -1.54 4.02
CA VAL A 103 5.69 -0.79 3.17
C VAL A 103 5.69 0.70 3.51
N ASP A 104 4.51 1.30 3.71
CA ASP A 104 4.37 2.69 4.11
C ASP A 104 5.00 2.94 5.49
N GLN A 105 4.78 2.03 6.45
CA GLN A 105 5.40 2.08 7.77
C GLN A 105 6.93 1.91 7.71
N PHE A 106 7.45 1.07 6.81
CA PHE A 106 8.88 0.89 6.62
C PHE A 106 9.52 2.19 6.10
N GLU A 107 8.95 2.79 5.05
CA GLU A 107 9.43 4.06 4.50
C GLU A 107 9.42 5.15 5.57
N GLN A 108 8.31 5.28 6.31
CA GLN A 108 8.18 6.27 7.37
C GLN A 108 9.23 6.05 8.47
N ALA A 109 9.34 4.84 9.00
CA ALA A 109 10.29 4.54 10.07
C ALA A 109 11.75 4.77 9.64
N TRP A 110 12.09 4.49 8.37
CA TRP A 110 13.40 4.80 7.81
C TRP A 110 13.65 6.32 7.71
N ASN A 111 12.67 7.05 7.19
CA ASN A 111 12.78 8.49 6.96
C ASN A 111 12.82 9.28 8.28
N ASP A 112 12.07 8.84 9.28
CA ASP A 112 12.04 9.40 10.64
C ASP A 112 13.22 8.92 11.53
N GLU A 113 14.10 8.07 11.00
CA GLU A 113 15.20 7.39 11.73
C GLU A 113 14.74 6.60 12.97
N ASP A 114 13.49 6.13 12.99
CA ASP A 114 12.96 5.24 14.02
C ASP A 114 13.31 3.77 13.71
N PHE A 115 14.58 3.43 13.93
CA PHE A 115 15.07 2.06 13.72
C PHE A 115 14.43 1.03 14.67
N ALA A 116 13.78 1.45 15.75
CA ALA A 116 13.05 0.55 16.62
C ALA A 116 11.71 0.15 16.00
N ALA A 117 10.97 1.11 15.45
CA ALA A 117 9.76 0.85 14.68
C ALA A 117 10.09 0.05 13.40
N LEU A 118 11.15 0.43 12.68
CA LEU A 118 11.58 -0.26 11.46
C LEU A 118 11.86 -1.75 11.70
N THR A 119 12.68 -2.06 12.71
CA THR A 119 13.03 -3.45 13.03
C THR A 119 11.85 -4.28 13.54
N ALA A 120 10.77 -3.66 14.05
CA ALA A 120 9.55 -4.39 14.44
C ALA A 120 8.71 -4.88 13.24
N LEU A 121 8.93 -4.29 12.06
CA LEU A 121 8.32 -4.70 10.80
C LEU A 121 9.03 -5.90 10.17
N PHE A 122 10.27 -6.18 10.57
CA PHE A 122 11.06 -7.27 10.00
C PHE A 122 10.60 -8.62 10.52
N CYS A 123 10.67 -9.65 9.67
CA CYS A 123 10.46 -11.02 10.11
C CYS A 123 11.55 -11.49 11.06
N GLU A 124 11.29 -12.59 11.77
CA GLU A 124 12.19 -13.11 12.80
C GLU A 124 13.62 -13.32 12.29
N ASP A 125 13.78 -13.88 11.09
CA ASP A 125 15.09 -14.13 10.49
C ASP A 125 15.88 -12.83 10.29
N MET A 126 15.30 -11.81 9.64
CA MET A 126 15.93 -10.50 9.46
C MET A 126 16.21 -9.79 10.80
N ARG A 127 15.32 -9.91 11.79
CA ARG A 127 15.53 -9.30 13.13
C ARG A 127 16.73 -9.88 13.87
N ASN A 128 17.06 -11.14 13.60
CA ASN A 128 18.16 -11.85 14.25
C ASN A 128 19.49 -11.69 13.50
N ASP A 129 19.49 -11.13 12.29
CA ASP A 129 20.69 -10.90 11.51
C ASP A 129 21.42 -9.61 11.98
N PRO A 130 22.74 -9.68 12.27
CA PRO A 130 23.52 -8.50 12.66
C PRO A 130 23.58 -7.39 11.58
N ASP A 131 23.41 -7.72 10.31
CA ASP A 131 23.42 -6.75 9.20
C ASP A 131 22.20 -5.82 9.23
N PHE A 132 21.13 -6.24 9.90
CA PHE A 132 19.95 -5.43 10.17
C PHE A 132 19.91 -4.85 11.61
N SER A 133 21.06 -4.85 12.30
CA SER A 133 21.18 -4.17 13.59
C SER A 133 20.95 -2.66 13.45
N ARG A 134 20.45 -2.00 14.52
CA ARG A 134 20.21 -0.54 14.51
C ARG A 134 21.44 0.28 14.12
N SER A 135 22.63 -0.16 14.51
CA SER A 135 23.90 0.48 14.14
C SER A 135 24.18 0.36 12.64
N ALA A 136 23.97 -0.83 12.06
CA ALA A 136 24.16 -1.07 10.64
C ALA A 136 23.13 -0.28 9.81
N LEU A 137 21.85 -0.32 10.20
CA LEU A 137 20.78 0.45 9.55
C LEU A 137 21.06 1.96 9.54
N ARG A 138 21.61 2.50 10.64
CA ARG A 138 22.00 3.92 10.71
C ARG A 138 23.10 4.26 9.71
N GLU A 139 24.13 3.43 9.60
CA GLU A 139 25.21 3.64 8.63
C GLU A 139 24.70 3.64 7.18
N VAL A 140 23.78 2.73 6.86
CA VAL A 140 23.12 2.69 5.55
C VAL A 140 22.26 3.93 5.35
N ARG A 141 21.50 4.39 6.36
CA ARG A 141 20.68 5.61 6.30
C ARG A 141 21.51 6.88 6.08
N ASP A 142 22.66 6.98 6.73
CA ASP A 142 23.57 8.13 6.62
C ASP A 142 24.14 8.26 5.20
N THR A 143 24.36 7.13 4.53
CA THR A 143 24.92 7.08 3.17
C THR A 143 23.86 7.11 2.08
N GLY A 144 22.75 6.39 2.28
CA GLY A 144 21.68 6.18 1.31
C GLY A 144 20.60 7.25 1.29
N GLY A 145 20.47 8.04 2.36
CA GLY A 145 19.44 9.10 2.44
C GLY A 145 18.04 8.56 2.75
N GLU A 146 17.03 9.38 2.47
CA GLU A 146 15.61 9.03 2.64
C GLU A 146 15.16 8.04 1.57
N LEU A 147 14.10 7.28 1.84
CA LEU A 147 13.44 6.39 0.88
C LEU A 147 12.20 7.07 0.30
N LEU A 148 11.90 6.70 -0.94
CA LEU A 148 10.60 6.93 -1.57
C LEU A 148 10.21 5.63 -2.28
N LEU A 149 9.48 4.80 -1.56
CA LEU A 149 9.08 3.46 -1.97
C LEU A 149 7.78 3.53 -2.76
N LYS A 150 7.73 2.78 -3.86
CA LYS A 150 6.53 2.63 -4.66
C LYS A 150 6.34 1.18 -5.06
N ILE A 151 5.27 0.58 -4.57
CA ILE A 151 4.84 -0.75 -5.02
C ILE A 151 4.34 -0.65 -6.46
N THR A 152 4.92 -1.47 -7.34
CA THR A 152 4.54 -1.55 -8.76
C THR A 152 3.74 -2.81 -9.09
N SER A 153 3.98 -3.88 -8.34
CA SER A 153 3.24 -5.14 -8.37
C SER A 153 3.17 -5.70 -6.96
N LEU A 154 2.06 -6.37 -6.62
CA LEU A 154 1.88 -7.07 -5.35
C LEU A 154 1.08 -8.35 -5.62
N ASP A 155 1.65 -9.49 -5.23
CA ASP A 155 1.00 -10.80 -5.26
C ASP A 155 0.91 -11.33 -3.82
N VAL A 156 -0.27 -11.80 -3.42
CA VAL A 156 -0.55 -12.29 -2.06
C VAL A 156 -1.20 -13.67 -2.15
N ASP A 157 -0.62 -14.66 -1.47
CA ASP A 157 -1.12 -16.05 -1.44
C ASP A 157 -1.83 -16.42 -0.12
N GLY A 158 -1.98 -15.45 0.77
CA GLY A 158 -2.61 -15.54 2.09
C GLY A 158 -1.67 -15.92 3.24
N LYS A 159 -0.45 -16.39 2.95
CA LYS A 159 0.58 -16.76 3.94
C LYS A 159 1.88 -15.99 3.72
N SER A 160 2.16 -15.73 2.46
CA SER A 160 3.25 -14.93 1.93
C SER A 160 2.72 -13.91 0.94
N ALA A 161 3.51 -12.88 0.73
CA ALA A 161 3.31 -11.93 -0.36
C ALA A 161 4.66 -11.56 -0.97
N THR A 162 4.62 -11.14 -2.23
CA THR A 162 5.79 -10.58 -2.92
C THR A 162 5.39 -9.25 -3.54
N ALA A 163 6.12 -8.18 -3.18
CA ALA A 163 5.94 -6.86 -3.75
C ALA A 163 7.16 -6.48 -4.58
N THR A 164 6.93 -5.98 -5.79
CA THR A 164 7.97 -5.36 -6.60
C THR A 164 8.01 -3.87 -6.26
N ILE A 165 9.04 -3.43 -5.53
CA ILE A 165 9.16 -2.09 -4.96
C ILE A 165 10.24 -1.31 -5.67
N LEU A 166 9.90 -0.09 -6.07
CA LEU A 166 10.81 0.87 -6.68
C LEU A 166 11.18 1.94 -5.65
N ASN A 167 12.47 2.19 -5.48
CA ASN A 167 12.99 3.27 -4.65
C ASN A 167 13.46 4.43 -5.53
N HIS A 168 12.94 5.65 -5.34
CA HIS A 168 13.34 6.86 -6.09
C HIS A 168 13.28 6.81 -7.63
N GLY A 169 12.58 5.84 -8.23
CA GLY A 169 12.60 5.69 -9.70
C GLY A 169 13.74 4.82 -10.24
N GLU A 170 14.50 4.16 -9.36
CA GLU A 170 15.58 3.24 -9.71
C GLU A 170 15.06 1.86 -10.14
N GLU A 171 15.97 0.90 -10.32
CA GLU A 171 15.60 -0.48 -10.65
C GLU A 171 14.73 -1.05 -9.52
N PRO A 172 13.58 -1.65 -9.84
CA PRO A 172 12.71 -2.22 -8.83
C PRO A 172 13.29 -3.54 -8.30
N ASP A 173 13.12 -3.75 -7.00
CA ASP A 173 13.51 -4.97 -6.31
C ASP A 173 12.27 -5.73 -5.82
N ASP A 174 12.36 -7.06 -5.84
CA ASP A 174 11.32 -7.92 -5.27
C ASP A 174 11.58 -8.12 -3.78
N ILE A 175 10.56 -7.81 -2.99
CA ILE A 175 10.57 -7.91 -1.52
C ILE A 175 9.53 -8.96 -1.12
N ALA A 176 9.94 -9.89 -0.26
CA ALA A 176 9.04 -10.88 0.30
C ALA A 176 8.42 -10.39 1.62
N PHE A 177 7.21 -10.86 1.87
CA PHE A 177 6.52 -10.68 3.14
C PHE A 177 5.99 -12.02 3.61
N VAL A 178 6.03 -12.25 4.91
CA VAL A 178 5.49 -13.45 5.55
C VAL A 178 4.54 -13.05 6.65
N ARG A 179 3.61 -13.95 6.98
CA ARG A 179 2.67 -13.73 8.08
C ARG A 179 3.16 -14.38 9.37
N GLU A 180 3.52 -13.57 10.36
CA GLU A 180 3.93 -13.99 11.71
C GLU A 180 2.89 -13.54 12.73
N ASP A 181 2.35 -14.48 13.52
CA ASP A 181 1.37 -14.20 14.58
C ASP A 181 0.13 -13.38 14.14
N GLY A 182 -0.19 -13.43 12.84
CA GLY A 182 -1.31 -12.71 12.24
C GLY A 182 -0.93 -11.38 11.57
N ASP A 183 0.29 -10.89 11.81
CA ASP A 183 0.84 -9.66 11.25
C ASP A 183 1.71 -9.94 10.03
N TRP A 184 1.68 -9.03 9.05
CA TRP A 184 2.58 -9.07 7.90
C TRP A 184 3.95 -8.52 8.29
N LYS A 185 5.01 -9.21 7.88
CA LYS A 185 6.40 -8.87 8.17
C LYS A 185 7.22 -8.77 6.89
N TRP A 186 8.06 -7.75 6.82
CA TRP A 186 9.03 -7.54 5.74
C TRP A 186 10.18 -8.55 5.88
N CYS A 187 10.48 -9.27 4.80
CA CYS A 187 11.57 -10.23 4.70
C CYS A 187 12.45 -9.97 3.47
N GLU A 188 13.59 -10.65 3.42
CA GLU A 188 14.34 -10.84 2.19
C GLU A 188 13.62 -11.82 1.24
N SER A 189 13.78 -11.62 -0.07
CA SER A 189 13.16 -12.43 -1.14
C SER A 189 13.88 -13.72 -1.47
#